data_AF-A0A7D9JXY5-F1
#
_entry.id   AF-A0A7D9JXY5-F1
#
_cell.length_a   1.000
_cell.length_b   1.000
_cell.length_c   1.000
_cell.angle_alpha   90.00
_cell.angle_beta   90.00
_cell.angle_gamma   90.00
#
_symmetry.space_group_name_H-M   'P 1'
#
loop_
_entity.id
_entity.type
_entity.pdbx_description
1 polymer ?
#
loop_
_entity_poly.entity_id
_entity_poly.type
_entity_poly.pdbx_seq_one_letter_code
_entity_poly.pdbx_strand_id
1 'polypeptide(L)'
;MEDYLKPVVRKEPENIILHVGTNDLNKSASPDQIAHGIINLGIQINQDSPQTSITISEILPRTDKSNLLIKASQVNDIVKKYCDQNKWGYINHKAINATCLNSKGLYLNKK
;
A
#
# COMPACT_ATOMS: atom_id res chain seq x y z
N MET A 1 -17.69 -0.60 0.29
CA MET A 1 -16.23 -0.72 0.26
C MET A 1 -15.92 -1.87 1.22
N GLU A 2 -15.63 -3.10 0.79
CA GLU A 2 -15.33 -3.58 -0.56
C GLU A 2 -15.91 -5.00 -0.74
N ASP A 3 -17.09 -5.11 -1.37
CA ASP A 3 -17.68 -6.43 -1.69
C ASP A 3 -16.75 -7.31 -2.54
N TYR A 4 -15.73 -6.71 -3.16
CA TYR A 4 -14.71 -7.40 -3.92
C TYR A 4 -13.64 -8.10 -3.07
N LEU A 5 -13.41 -7.70 -1.82
CA LEU A 5 -12.48 -8.40 -0.93
C LEU A 5 -13.13 -9.60 -0.25
N LYS A 6 -14.44 -9.53 0.02
CA LYS A 6 -15.18 -10.59 0.73
C LYS A 6 -14.94 -12.00 0.14
N PRO A 7 -14.96 -12.22 -1.18
CA PRO A 7 -14.71 -13.55 -1.75
C PRO A 7 -13.29 -14.08 -1.49
N VAL A 8 -12.30 -13.19 -1.32
CA VAL A 8 -10.91 -13.57 -1.03
C VAL A 8 -10.78 -13.84 0.47
N VAL A 9 -11.26 -12.92 1.31
CA VAL A 9 -11.15 -13.02 2.78
C VAL A 9 -11.93 -14.22 3.33
N ARG A 10 -13.09 -14.55 2.75
CA ARG A 10 -13.89 -15.76 3.11
C ARG A 10 -13.17 -17.08 2.90
N LYS A 11 -12.10 -17.11 2.11
CA LYS A 11 -11.28 -18.31 1.91
C LYS A 11 -10.23 -18.48 3.01
N GLU A 12 -10.17 -17.54 3.97
CA GLU A 12 -9.22 -17.52 5.09
C GLU A 12 -7.78 -17.80 4.63
N PRO A 13 -7.25 -16.97 3.70
CA PRO A 13 -5.87 -17.15 3.26
C PRO A 13 -4.92 -16.99 4.45
N GLU A 14 -3.83 -17.75 4.45
CA GLU A 14 -2.81 -17.60 5.50
C GLU A 14 -2.19 -16.19 5.49
N ASN A 15 -2.06 -15.59 4.30
CA ASN A 15 -1.39 -14.31 4.10
C ASN A 15 -2.12 -13.45 3.06
N ILE A 16 -2.22 -12.14 3.32
CA ILE A 16 -2.63 -11.13 2.35
C ILE A 16 -1.57 -10.03 2.27
N ILE A 17 -1.15 -9.71 1.04
CA ILE A 17 -0.28 -8.57 0.75
C ILE A 17 -1.11 -7.46 0.11
N LEU A 18 -1.25 -6.34 0.80
CA LEU A 18 -1.95 -5.15 0.29
C LEU A 18 -0.95 -4.27 -0.48
N HIS A 19 -1.14 -4.17 -1.79
CA HIS A 19 -0.41 -3.25 -2.66
C HIS A 19 -1.38 -2.25 -3.30
N VAL A 20 -1.64 -1.15 -2.61
CA VAL A 20 -2.67 -0.16 -2.96
C VAL A 20 -2.21 1.27 -2.64
N GLY A 21 -2.94 2.28 -3.09
CA GLY A 21 -2.72 3.69 -2.72
C GLY A 21 -2.07 4.57 -3.80
N THR A 22 -1.42 4.00 -4.82
CA THR A 22 -0.73 4.77 -5.89
C THR A 22 -1.65 5.76 -6.61
N ASN A 23 -2.91 5.37 -6.87
CA ASN A 23 -3.89 6.22 -7.55
C ASN A 23 -4.45 7.32 -6.64
N ASP A 24 -4.49 7.09 -5.33
CA ASP A 24 -4.99 8.04 -4.35
C ASP A 24 -4.03 9.22 -4.13
N LEU A 25 -2.74 9.02 -4.42
CA LEU A 25 -1.75 10.11 -4.42
C LEU A 25 -2.16 11.28 -5.31
N ASN A 26 -2.76 11.00 -6.47
CA ASN A 26 -3.14 12.01 -7.46
C ASN A 26 -4.48 12.71 -7.12
N LYS A 27 -5.16 12.30 -6.04
CA LYS A 27 -6.38 12.94 -5.53
C LYS A 27 -6.03 14.06 -4.53
N SER A 28 -7.02 14.88 -4.19
CA SER A 28 -6.90 15.95 -3.19
C SER A 28 -6.73 15.46 -1.74
N ALA A 29 -6.74 14.15 -1.50
CA ALA A 29 -6.56 13.55 -0.18
C ALA A 29 -5.17 13.84 0.40
N SER A 30 -5.07 14.09 1.70
CA SER A 30 -3.78 14.25 2.40
C SER A 30 -3.04 12.91 2.55
N PRO A 31 -1.72 12.91 2.84
CA PRO A 31 -0.98 11.69 3.18
C PRO A 31 -1.67 10.88 4.29
N ASP A 32 -2.12 11.53 5.36
CA ASP A 32 -2.84 10.87 6.47
C ASP A 32 -4.14 10.19 6.02
N GLN A 33 -4.92 10.85 5.16
CA GLN A 33 -6.16 10.27 4.65
C GLN A 33 -5.91 9.02 3.81
N ILE A 34 -4.86 9.04 2.98
CA ILE A 34 -4.47 7.88 2.18
C ILE A 34 -3.96 6.76 3.09
N ALA A 35 -3.06 7.07 4.03
CA ALA A 35 -2.51 6.09 4.97
C ALA A 35 -3.61 5.42 5.80
N HIS A 36 -4.53 6.19 6.37
CA HIS A 36 -5.67 5.65 7.11
C HIS A 36 -6.60 4.82 6.21
N GLY A 37 -6.79 5.19 4.95
CA GLY A 37 -7.53 4.35 4.00
C GLY A 37 -6.92 2.96 3.83
N ILE A 38 -5.60 2.88 3.67
CA ILE A 38 -4.85 1.61 3.55
C ILE A 38 -4.92 0.82 4.85
N ILE A 39 -4.70 1.49 5.99
CA ILE A 39 -4.73 0.86 7.32
C ILE A 39 -6.13 0.29 7.62
N ASN A 40 -7.18 1.07 7.38
CA ASN A 40 -8.56 0.65 7.63
C ASN A 40 -8.92 -0.58 6.78
N LEU A 41 -8.38 -0.68 5.56
CA LEU A 41 -8.55 -1.88 4.74
C LEU A 41 -7.94 -3.13 5.40
N GLY A 42 -6.73 -3.01 5.93
CA GLY A 42 -6.11 -4.07 6.71
C GLY A 42 -6.90 -4.40 7.99
N ILE A 43 -7.41 -3.38 8.70
CA ILE A 43 -8.17 -3.59 9.94
C ILE A 43 -9.42 -4.41 9.63
N GLN A 44 -10.12 -4.07 8.55
CA GLN A 44 -11.29 -4.80 8.12
C GLN A 44 -10.97 -6.26 7.78
N ILE A 45 -9.88 -6.51 7.04
CA ILE A 45 -9.43 -7.88 6.75
C ILE A 45 -9.12 -8.65 8.04
N ASN A 46 -8.44 -8.00 9.00
CA ASN A 46 -8.11 -8.62 10.29
C ASN A 46 -9.36 -8.95 11.12
N GLN A 47 -10.41 -8.13 11.01
CA GLN A 47 -11.69 -8.37 11.67
C GLN A 47 -12.46 -9.52 11.01
N ASP A 48 -12.46 -9.55 9.67
CA ASP A 48 -13.20 -10.54 8.87
C ASP A 48 -12.49 -11.90 8.81
N SER A 49 -11.15 -11.95 8.93
CA SER A 49 -10.35 -13.18 9.00
C SER A 49 -9.15 -13.00 9.96
N PRO A 50 -9.36 -13.21 11.28
CA PRO A 50 -8.33 -12.96 12.31
C PRO A 50 -7.08 -13.83 12.23
N GLN A 51 -7.13 -14.94 11.48
CA GLN A 51 -5.98 -15.83 11.27
C GLN A 51 -5.14 -15.45 10.05
N THR A 52 -5.64 -14.55 9.19
CA THR A 52 -4.91 -14.07 8.03
C THR A 52 -3.83 -13.07 8.46
N SER A 53 -2.58 -13.38 8.13
CA SER A 53 -1.47 -12.43 8.31
C SER A 53 -1.55 -11.32 7.27
N ILE A 54 -1.53 -10.07 7.73
CA ILE A 54 -1.59 -8.89 6.86
C ILE A 54 -0.19 -8.32 6.67
N THR A 55 0.16 -8.07 5.42
CA THR A 55 1.38 -7.36 5.03
C THR A 55 1.02 -6.19 4.14
N ILE A 56 1.51 -4.99 4.45
CA ILE A 56 1.37 -3.82 3.57
C ILE A 56 2.64 -3.66 2.74
N SER A 57 2.46 -3.61 1.43
CA SER A 57 3.52 -3.28 0.49
C SER A 57 3.65 -1.77 0.37
N GLU A 58 4.89 -1.27 0.44
CA GLU A 58 5.22 0.13 0.21
C GLU A 58 4.68 0.64 -1.14
N ILE A 59 4.16 1.87 -1.17
CA ILE A 59 3.77 2.54 -2.41
C ILE A 59 5.06 2.84 -3.18
N LEU A 60 5.10 2.40 -4.43
CA LEU A 60 6.28 2.55 -5.28
C LEU A 60 6.60 4.02 -5.57
N PRO A 61 7.90 4.36 -5.73
CA PRO A 61 8.28 5.67 -6.21
C PRO A 61 7.75 5.91 -7.63
N ARG A 62 7.31 7.14 -7.90
CA ARG A 62 6.90 7.60 -9.22
C ARG A 62 7.61 8.92 -9.55
N THR A 63 7.92 9.12 -10.82
CA THR A 63 8.73 10.23 -11.33
C THR A 63 7.97 11.14 -12.30
N ASP A 64 6.73 10.80 -12.64
CA ASP A 64 5.88 11.62 -13.50
C ASP A 64 5.45 12.93 -12.85
N LYS A 65 5.41 12.98 -11.51
CA LYS A 65 5.10 14.17 -10.71
C LYS A 65 5.89 14.18 -9.40
N SER A 66 6.83 15.10 -9.25
CA SER A 66 7.75 15.15 -8.08
C SER A 66 7.03 15.34 -6.75
N ASN A 67 5.94 16.11 -6.72
CA ASN A 67 5.13 16.28 -5.51
C ASN A 67 4.49 14.96 -5.04
N LEU A 68 4.20 14.03 -5.96
CA LEU A 68 3.63 12.72 -5.62
C LEU A 68 4.67 11.76 -5.03
N LEU A 69 5.96 11.93 -5.36
CA LEU A 69 7.05 11.17 -4.73
C LEU A 69 7.14 11.49 -3.23
N ILE A 70 7.13 12.79 -2.89
CA ILE A 70 7.16 13.24 -1.50
C ILE A 70 5.92 12.75 -0.75
N LYS A 71 4.74 12.90 -1.37
CA LYS A 71 3.47 12.43 -0.82
C LYS A 71 3.48 10.91 -0.57
N ALA A 72 4.01 10.11 -1.49
CA ALA A 72 4.15 8.66 -1.32
C ALA A 72 5.05 8.33 -0.13
N SER A 73 6.20 9.00 0.01
CA SER A 73 7.10 8.82 1.16
C SER A 73 6.39 9.08 2.48
N GLN A 74 5.63 10.18 2.58
CA GLN A 74 4.88 10.52 3.79
C GLN A 74 3.81 9.47 4.14
N VAL A 75 3.08 8.95 3.13
CA VAL A 75 2.12 7.85 3.34
C VAL A 75 2.84 6.60 3.84
N ASN A 76 3.96 6.24 3.20
CA ASN A 76 4.75 5.06 3.54
C ASN A 76 5.28 5.12 4.98
N ASP A 77 5.73 6.29 5.45
CA ASP A 77 6.20 6.48 6.83
C ASP A 77 5.10 6.23 7.86
N ILE A 78 3.89 6.75 7.62
CA ILE A 78 2.72 6.54 8.50
C ILE A 78 2.33 5.07 8.53
N VAL A 79 2.23 4.44 7.35
CA VAL A 79 1.85 3.03 7.21
C VAL A 79 2.88 2.11 7.86
N LYS A 80 4.18 2.36 7.64
CA LYS A 80 5.26 1.58 8.25
C LYS A 80 5.19 1.66 9.77
N LYS A 81 5.05 2.86 10.32
CA LYS A 81 4.92 3.06 11.77
C LYS A 81 3.73 2.28 12.33
N TYR A 82 2.58 2.31 11.64
CA TYR A 82 1.42 1.52 12.05
C TYR A 82 1.71 0.01 12.02
N CYS A 83 2.34 -0.50 10.96
CA CYS A 83 2.68 -1.91 10.83
C CYS A 83 3.62 -2.37 11.97
N ASP A 84 4.67 -1.59 12.24
CA ASP A 84 5.63 -1.85 13.33
C ASP A 84 4.93 -1.92 14.69
N GLN A 85 3.96 -1.03 14.95
CA GLN A 85 3.21 -0.98 16.21
C GLN A 85 2.19 -2.11 16.37
N ASN A 86 1.61 -2.60 15.27
CA ASN A 86 0.51 -3.58 15.28
C ASN A 86 0.95 -4.98 14.85
N LYS A 87 2.26 -5.22 14.72
CA LYS A 87 2.85 -6.50 14.29
C LYS A 87 2.34 -6.98 12.92
N TRP A 88 2.04 -6.05 12.02
CA TRP A 88 1.75 -6.38 10.63
C TRP A 88 3.04 -6.43 9.81
N GLY A 89 3.04 -7.23 8.76
CA GLY A 89 4.14 -7.25 7.81
C GLY A 89 4.24 -5.91 7.06
N TYR A 90 5.46 -5.49 6.75
CA TYR A 90 5.72 -4.35 5.88
C TYR A 90 6.81 -4.69 4.87
N ILE A 91 6.51 -4.60 3.58
CA ILE A 91 7.48 -4.82 2.50
C ILE A 91 7.96 -3.45 2.02
N ASN A 92 9.25 -3.19 2.22
CA ASN A 92 9.94 -2.04 1.66
C ASN A 92 10.59 -2.40 0.32
N HIS A 93 10.51 -1.49 -0.65
CA HIS A 93 10.98 -1.62 -2.02
C HIS A 93 12.25 -0.81 -2.32
N LYS A 94 13.22 -0.77 -1.40
CA LYS A 94 14.52 -0.08 -1.56
C LYS A 94 15.24 -0.33 -2.89
N ALA A 95 15.07 -1.51 -3.48
CA ALA A 95 15.69 -1.87 -4.76
C ALA A 95 14.94 -1.31 -5.99
N ILE A 96 13.70 -0.83 -5.84
CA ILE A 96 12.90 -0.24 -6.91
C ILE A 96 13.17 1.26 -6.94
N ASN A 97 13.80 1.74 -8.01
CA ASN A 97 14.11 3.15 -8.22
C ASN A 97 13.64 3.62 -9.60
N ALA A 98 13.94 4.87 -9.97
CA ALA A 98 13.51 5.45 -11.25
C ALA A 98 13.88 4.61 -12.49
N THR A 99 14.99 3.86 -12.46
CA THR A 99 15.40 2.98 -13.58
C THR A 99 14.52 1.75 -13.74
N CYS A 100 13.72 1.42 -12.72
CA CYS A 100 12.74 0.33 -12.75
C CYS A 100 11.40 0.77 -13.35
N LEU A 101 11.20 2.07 -13.58
CA LEU A 101 9.96 2.62 -14.09
C LEU A 101 9.95 2.64 -15.63
N ASN A 102 8.75 2.63 -16.19
CA ASN A 102 8.53 2.83 -17.62
C ASN A 102 8.85 4.27 -18.04
N SER A 103 8.82 4.55 -19.34
CA SER A 103 9.08 5.90 -19.88
C SER A 103 8.12 6.97 -19.36
N LYS A 104 6.96 6.58 -18.81
CA LYS A 104 5.99 7.49 -18.18
C LYS A 104 6.25 7.67 -16.68
N GLY A 105 7.25 7.02 -16.08
CA GLY A 105 7.63 7.23 -14.69
C GLY A 105 6.60 6.77 -13.64
N LEU A 106 5.66 5.88 -13.98
CA LEU A 106 4.58 5.44 -13.08
C LEU A 106 4.53 3.92 -12.91
N TYR A 107 4.58 3.18 -14.01
CA TYR A 107 4.48 1.73 -13.98
C TYR A 107 5.87 1.11 -13.98
N LEU A 108 6.00 -0.09 -13.43
CA LEU A 108 7.23 -0.87 -13.56
C LEU A 108 7.46 -1.26 -15.02
N ASN A 109 8.71 -1.20 -15.46
CA ASN A 109 9.12 -1.73 -16.75
C ASN A 109 9.32 -3.24 -16.66
N LYS A 110 9.14 -3.95 -17.78
CA LYS A 110 9.60 -5.34 -17.91
C LYS A 110 11.13 -5.29 -17.90
N LYS A 111 11.75 -5.72 -16.81
CA LYS A 111 13.17 -6.08 -16.78
C LYS A 111 13.31 -7.55 -17.16
#